data_AF-A0A660URY8-F1
#
_entry.id   AF-A0A660URY8-F1
#
_cell.length_a   1.000
_cell.length_b   1.000
_cell.length_c   1.000
_cell.angle_alpha   90.00
_cell.angle_beta   90.00
_cell.angle_gamma   90.00
#
_symmetry.space_group_name_H-M   'P 1'
#
loop_
_entity.id
_entity.type
_entity.pdbx_description
1 polymer ?
#
loop_
_entity_poly.entity_id
_entity_poly.type
_entity_poly.pdbx_seq_one_letter_code
_entity_poly.pdbx_strand_id
1 'polypeptide(L)' 'MDVVIYIIAGPLFLISLIAHLYVKIRLRPKSNSDFDDYYYEFEDRHPDFARYTKWSQITFVAAIIAALLLFVATAI' A
#
# COMPACT_ATOMS: atom_id res chain seq x y z
N MET A 1 12.47 -7.34 25.70
CA MET A 1 12.79 -6.62 24.44
C MET A 1 11.54 -6.44 23.57
N ASP A 2 10.51 -7.23 23.86
CA ASP A 2 9.28 -7.37 23.10
C ASP A 2 8.45 -6.09 23.15
N VAL A 3 8.40 -5.42 24.31
CA VAL A 3 7.72 -4.12 24.49
C VAL A 3 8.22 -3.05 23.52
N VAL A 4 9.54 -3.00 23.27
CA VAL A 4 10.12 -2.03 22.32
C VAL A 4 9.68 -2.37 20.89
N ILE A 5 9.64 -3.65 20.54
CA ILE A 5 9.18 -4.11 19.23
C ILE A 5 7.70 -3.79 19.03
N TYR A 6 6.84 -3.98 20.05
CA TYR A 6 5.41 -3.60 19.96
C TYR A 6 5.21 -2.10 19.78
N ILE A 7 5.96 -1.27 20.51
CA ILE A 7 5.88 0.19 20.42
C ILE A 7 6.24 0.69 19.02
N ILE A 8 7.13 -0.02 18.31
CA ILE A 8 7.54 0.36 16.95
C ILE A 8 6.64 -0.30 15.90
N ALA A 9 6.47 -1.63 15.98
CA ALA A 9 5.77 -2.43 14.98
C ALA A 9 4.25 -2.18 14.99
N GLY A 10 3.65 -1.90 16.14
CA GLY A 10 2.21 -1.61 16.26
C GLY A 10 1.80 -0.36 15.45
N PRO A 11 2.38 0.81 15.74
CA PRO A 11 2.13 2.02 14.95
C PRO A 11 2.54 1.86 13.48
N LEU A 12 3.66 1.19 13.20
CA LEU A 12 4.12 0.96 11.83
C LEU A 12 3.09 0.14 11.03
N PHE A 13 2.51 -0.89 11.65
CA PHE A 13 1.46 -1.70 11.04
C PHE A 13 0.19 -0.88 10.78
N LEU A 14 -0.27 -0.12 11.77
CA LEU A 14 -1.46 0.72 11.65
C LEU A 14 -1.31 1.78 10.55
N ILE A 15 -0.18 2.50 10.54
CA ILE A 15 0.11 3.54 9.54
C ILE A 15 0.16 2.90 8.14
N SER A 16 0.84 1.76 8.00
CA SER A 16 0.96 1.05 6.72
C SER A 16 -0.41 0.56 6.21
N LEU A 17 -1.25 0.04 7.11
CA LEU A 17 -2.59 -0.42 6.79
C LEU A 17 -3.51 0.73 6.35
N ILE A 18 -3.51 1.83 7.10
CA ILE A 18 -4.28 3.04 6.76
C ILE A 18 -3.80 3.61 5.43
N ALA A 19 -2.48 3.70 5.22
CA ALA A 19 -1.91 4.17 3.97
C ALA A 19 -2.28 3.26 2.79
N HIS A 20 -2.25 1.95 2.97
CA HIS A 20 -2.65 0.98 1.94
C HIS A 20 -4.13 1.14 1.56
N LEU A 21 -5.01 1.25 2.56
CA LEU A 21 -6.44 1.49 2.34
C LEU A 21 -6.68 2.85 1.65
N TYR A 22 -5.97 3.89 2.07
CA TYR A 22 -6.03 5.21 1.45
C TYR A 22 -5.63 5.17 -0.02
N VAL A 23 -4.51 4.52 -0.35
CA VAL A 23 -4.08 4.32 -1.74
C VAL A 23 -5.15 3.57 -2.53
N LYS A 24 -5.68 2.48 -1.97
CA LYS A 24 -6.69 1.64 -2.63
C LYS A 24 -8.06 2.32 -2.83
N ILE A 25 -8.44 3.24 -1.95
CA ILE A 25 -9.73 3.94 -2.05
C ILE A 25 -9.59 5.20 -2.91
N ARG A 26 -8.53 5.99 -2.70
CA ARG A 26 -8.40 7.33 -3.27
C ARG A 26 -7.60 7.38 -4.56
N LEU A 27 -6.58 6.53 -4.70
CA LEU A 27 -5.72 6.49 -5.89
C LEU A 27 -6.12 5.38 -6.86
N ARG A 28 -7.13 4.56 -6.54
CA ARG A 28 -7.65 3.57 -7.48
C ARG A 28 -8.27 4.31 -8.67
N PRO A 29 -7.72 4.13 -9.89
CA PRO A 29 -8.30 4.75 -11.07
C PRO A 29 -9.72 4.21 -11.26
N LYS A 30 -10.72 5.09 -11.26
CA LYS A 30 -12.10 4.74 -11.58
C LYS A 30 -12.18 4.48 -13.07
N SER A 31 -12.44 3.24 -13.49
CA SER A 31 -12.58 2.87 -14.89
C SER A 31 -13.84 3.42 -15.58
N ASN A 32 -14.61 4.32 -14.95
CA ASN A 32 -16.05 4.44 -15.23
C ASN A 32 -16.57 5.84 -15.58
N SER A 33 -15.75 6.78 -16.06
CA SER A 33 -16.36 7.99 -16.65
C SER A 33 -15.56 8.79 -17.67
N ASP A 34 -14.26 8.56 -17.87
CA ASP A 34 -13.46 9.37 -18.84
C ASP A 34 -12.33 8.59 -19.52
N PHE A 35 -12.26 7.26 -19.33
CA PHE A 35 -11.14 6.44 -19.82
C PHE A 35 -11.43 5.68 -21.12
N ASP A 36 -12.64 5.80 -21.69
CA ASP A 36 -13.01 5.09 -22.93
C ASP A 36 -12.60 5.84 -24.21
N ASP A 37 -12.19 7.12 -24.13
CA ASP A 37 -11.95 7.95 -25.33
C ASP A 37 -10.48 8.31 -25.61
N TYR A 38 -9.51 7.82 -24.82
CA TYR A 38 -8.08 8.06 -25.09
C TYR A 38 -7.35 6.78 -25.51
N TYR A 39 -7.06 6.70 -26.81
CA TYR A 39 -6.11 5.77 -27.42
C TYR A 39 -4.75 5.79 -26.69
N TYR A 40 -4.51 4.80 -25.82
CA TYR A 40 -3.21 4.55 -25.16
C TYR A 40 -2.38 3.51 -25.91
N GLU A 41 -2.35 3.58 -27.24
CA GLU A 41 -1.75 2.53 -28.07
C GLU A 41 -0.19 2.52 -28.02
N PHE A 42 0.44 3.48 -27.34
CA PHE A 42 1.91 3.63 -27.30
C PHE A 42 2.54 3.91 -25.92
N GLU A 43 1.77 3.98 -24.83
CA GLU A 43 2.31 4.15 -23.47
C GLU A 43 1.90 2.97 -22.59
N ASP A 44 2.82 2.03 -22.36
CA ASP A 44 2.60 0.75 -21.69
C ASP A 44 1.87 0.82 -20.32
N ARG A 45 1.84 1.98 -19.65
CA ARG A 45 0.98 2.24 -18.48
C ARG A 45 0.64 3.71 -18.35
N HIS A 46 -0.65 4.01 -18.21
CA HIS A 46 -1.15 5.32 -17.74
C HIS A 46 -0.32 5.78 -16.52
N PRO A 47 0.22 7.02 -16.50
CA PRO A 47 1.13 7.46 -15.44
C PRO A 47 0.50 7.40 -14.04
N ASP A 48 -0.82 7.58 -13.96
CA ASP A 48 -1.58 7.46 -12.71
C ASP A 48 -1.72 6.01 -12.25
N PHE A 49 -1.85 5.06 -13.18
CA PHE A 49 -1.85 3.63 -12.87
C PHE A 49 -0.48 3.17 -12.37
N ALA A 50 0.61 3.69 -12.97
CA ALA A 50 1.97 3.42 -12.50
C ALA A 50 2.21 3.97 -11.09
N ARG A 51 1.74 5.19 -10.79
CA ARG A 51 1.80 5.78 -9.45
C ARG A 51 0.99 4.98 -8.43
N TYR A 52 -0.26 4.65 -8.75
CA TYR A 52 -1.12 3.82 -7.92
C TYR A 52 -0.45 2.49 -7.56
N THR A 53 0.09 1.80 -8.57
CA THR A 53 0.73 0.48 -8.39
C THR A 53 1.96 0.58 -7.48
N LYS A 54 2.83 1.57 -7.68
CA LYS A 54 4.03 1.77 -6.85
C LYS A 54 3.68 2.04 -5.39
N TRP A 55 2.76 2.97 -5.12
CA TRP A 55 2.34 3.29 -3.74
C TRP A 55 1.59 2.14 -3.07
N SER A 56 0.78 1.40 -3.84
CA SER A 56 0.07 0.22 -3.34
C SER A 56 1.05 -0.88 -2.92
N GLN A 57 2.07 -1.14 -3.75
CA GLN A 57 3.11 -2.12 -3.44
C GLN A 57 3.94 -1.74 -2.21
N ILE A 58 4.38 -0.48 -2.10
CA ILE A 58 5.18 -0.02 -0.95
C ILE A 58 4.39 -0.17 0.35
N THR A 59 3.15 0.31 0.38
CA THR A 59 2.30 0.24 1.59
C THR A 59 1.97 -1.21 1.96
N PHE A 60 1.79 -2.08 0.97
CA PHE A 60 1.55 -3.51 1.20
C PHE A 60 2.78 -4.22 1.77
N VAL A 61 3.96 -4.00 1.19
CA VAL A 61 5.22 -4.58 1.69
C VAL A 61 5.52 -4.07 3.11
N ALA A 62 5.31 -2.77 3.37
CA ALA A 62 5.48 -2.20 4.70
C ALA A 62 4.53 -2.84 5.72
N ALA A 63 3.27 -3.09 5.34
CA ALA A 63 2.31 -3.78 6.20
C ALA A 63 2.73 -5.23 6.49
N ILE A 64 3.26 -5.96 5.50
CA ILE A 64 3.77 -7.33 5.70
C ILE A 64 4.96 -7.32 6.66
N ILE A 65 5.93 -6.42 6.47
CA ILE A 65 7.11 -6.32 7.35
C ILE A 65 6.66 -6.02 8.78
N ALA A 66 5.75 -5.06 8.96
CA ALA A 66 5.22 -4.71 10.27
C ALA A 66 4.46 -5.87 10.93
N ALA A 67 3.68 -6.64 10.14
CA ALA A 67 2.99 -7.83 10.63
C ALA A 67 3.97 -8.94 11.06
N LEU A 68 5.04 -9.16 10.29
CA LEU A 68 6.09 -10.11 10.64
C LEU A 68 6.83 -9.70 11.93
N LEU A 69 7.09 -8.40 12.11
CA LEU A 69 7.70 -7.88 13.34
C LEU A 69 6.79 -8.09 14.56
N LEU A 70 5.49 -7.84 14.41
CA LEU A 70 4.52 -8.12 15.46
C LEU A 70 4.45 -9.62 15.78
N PHE A 71 4.49 -10.48 14.77
CA PHE A 71 4.50 -11.93 14.97
C PHE A 71 5.73 -12.38 15.74
N VAL A 72 6.93 -11.89 15.39
CA VAL A 72 8.16 -12.19 16.12
C VAL A 72 8.07 -11.71 17.57
N ALA A 73 7.53 -10.51 17.81
CA ALA A 73 7.34 -9.98 19.16
C ALA A 73 6.33 -10.79 20.00
N THR A 74 5.38 -11.49 19.37
CA THR A 74 4.45 -12.39 20.06
C THR A 74 5.01 -13.79 20.29
N ALA A 75 5.96 -14.22 19.45
CA ALA A 75 6.48 -15.59 19.46
C ALA A 75 7.70 -15.77 20.38
N ILE A 76 8.32 -14.67 20.81
CA ILE A 76 9.43 -14.61 21.78
C ILE A 76 8.84 -14.24 23.15
#